data_AF-A0A950WS57-F1
#
_entry.id   AF-A0A950WS57-F1
#
_cell.length_a   1.000
_cell.length_b   1.000
_cell.length_c   1.000
_cell.angle_alpha   90.00
_cell.angle_beta   90.00
_cell.angle_gamma   90.00
#
_symmetry.space_group_name_H-M   'P 1'
#
loop_
_entity.id
_entity.type
_entity.pdbx_description
1 polymer ?
#
loop_
_entity_poly.entity_id
_entity_poly.type
_entity_poly.pdbx_seq_one_letter_code
_entity_poly.pdbx_strand_id
1 'polypeptide(L)'
;YTMVCGEPSLAEGVGRRIRWIHDFVTGPAYQANDPANLLWVHATLLDTALGQYERLVAPLSAADRETYYEEMAVVAEGFGCPRSAQPATITEFEAYFDEQVRAIGVTDVGRQLARDVVSPTLPLGLHVPLAPALALQRLLAVGTLPPRVREQFGFEWSDTRQRRLDRFEAGVRRTLRAVPRPARIAPINVYGKLLLHQAAKHVRQFDEKHQGNRIGVAN
;
A
#
# COMPACT_ATOMS: atom_id res chain seq x y z
N TYR A 1 9.23 13.53 -8.24
CA TYR A 1 8.67 12.38 -8.98
C TYR A 1 7.16 12.52 -8.79
N THR A 2 6.46 13.27 -9.64
CA THR A 2 5.06 13.64 -9.36
C THR A 2 4.14 12.46 -9.61
N MET A 3 3.47 11.96 -8.57
CA MET A 3 2.41 10.97 -8.72
C MET A 3 1.31 11.56 -9.61
N VAL A 4 1.08 10.95 -10.77
CA VAL A 4 -0.08 11.29 -11.61
C VAL A 4 -1.30 10.64 -10.99
N CYS A 5 -1.89 11.30 -9.99
CA CYS A 5 -3.15 10.91 -9.38
C CYS A 5 -4.32 11.38 -10.25
N GLY A 6 -4.46 10.81 -11.45
CA GLY A 6 -5.64 11.00 -12.31
C GLY A 6 -6.11 12.44 -12.46
N GLU A 7 -7.41 12.62 -12.67
CA GLU A 7 -8.06 13.93 -12.58
C GLU A 7 -8.63 14.09 -11.15
N PRO A 8 -8.60 15.28 -10.54
CA PRO A 8 -8.98 15.47 -9.13
C PRO A 8 -10.37 14.92 -8.78
N SER A 9 -11.37 15.09 -9.64
CA SER A 9 -12.73 14.57 -9.38
C SER A 9 -12.77 13.05 -9.32
N LEU A 10 -11.92 12.37 -10.09
CA LEU A 10 -11.77 10.91 -10.01
C LEU A 10 -11.17 10.48 -8.66
N ALA A 11 -10.13 11.16 -8.19
CA ALA A 11 -9.52 10.86 -6.89
C ALA A 11 -10.52 11.08 -5.74
N GLU A 12 -11.27 12.19 -5.77
CA GLU A 12 -12.35 12.45 -4.82
C GLU A 12 -13.43 11.38 -4.87
N GLY A 13 -13.84 10.95 -6.07
CA GLY A 13 -14.84 9.89 -6.25
C GLY A 13 -14.40 8.54 -5.69
N VAL A 14 -13.14 8.17 -5.90
CA VAL A 14 -12.54 6.97 -5.30
C VAL A 14 -12.52 7.09 -3.78
N GLY A 15 -12.08 8.24 -3.24
CA GLY A 15 -12.07 8.51 -1.81
C GLY A 15 -13.46 8.41 -1.18
N ARG A 16 -14.48 9.04 -1.80
CA ARG A 16 -15.88 8.94 -1.34
C ARG A 16 -16.38 7.50 -1.31
N ARG A 17 -16.11 6.74 -2.37
CA ARG A 17 -16.54 5.34 -2.45
C ARG A 17 -15.87 4.47 -1.38
N ILE A 18 -14.57 4.66 -1.13
CA ILE A 18 -13.84 3.90 -0.09
C ILE A 18 -14.35 4.24 1.30
N ARG A 19 -14.53 5.54 1.62
CA ARG A 19 -15.15 5.94 2.89
C ARG A 19 -16.52 5.33 3.08
N TRP A 20 -17.35 5.33 2.04
CA TRP A 20 -18.66 4.67 2.08
C TRP A 20 -18.55 3.17 2.37
N ILE A 21 -17.57 2.45 1.78
CA ILE A 21 -17.34 1.04 2.13
C ILE A 21 -16.94 0.90 3.60
N HIS A 22 -16.03 1.76 4.07
CA HIS A 22 -15.53 1.74 5.44
C HIS A 22 -16.58 2.04 6.50
N ASP A 23 -17.67 2.76 6.16
CA ASP A 23 -18.80 2.98 7.08
C ASP A 23 -19.43 1.65 7.55
N PHE A 24 -19.30 0.59 6.74
CA PHE A 24 -19.81 -0.75 7.07
C PHE A 24 -18.74 -1.67 7.66
N VAL A 25 -17.47 -1.26 7.70
CA VAL A 25 -16.37 -2.06 8.24
C VAL A 25 -16.10 -1.62 9.68
N THR A 26 -16.96 -2.10 10.58
CA THR A 26 -16.92 -1.78 12.01
C THR A 26 -16.89 -3.05 12.86
N GLY A 27 -16.42 -2.92 14.09
CA GLY A 27 -16.40 -3.96 15.12
C GLY A 27 -16.45 -3.33 16.52
N PRO A 28 -16.49 -4.13 17.60
CA PRO A 28 -16.74 -3.62 18.96
C PRO A 28 -15.82 -2.48 19.42
N ALA A 29 -14.57 -2.46 18.96
CA ALA A 29 -13.58 -1.41 19.23
C ALA A 29 -12.84 -0.98 17.95
N TYR A 30 -13.47 -1.12 16.79
CA TYR A 30 -12.85 -0.85 15.50
C TYR A 30 -13.81 -0.12 14.57
N GLN A 31 -13.33 0.94 13.93
CA GLN A 31 -14.03 1.60 12.83
C GLN A 31 -12.99 1.89 11.74
N ALA A 32 -13.24 1.42 10.52
CA ALA A 32 -12.28 1.62 9.43
C ALA A 32 -12.10 3.10 9.05
N ASN A 33 -13.12 3.94 9.29
CA ASN A 33 -13.05 5.39 9.09
C ASN A 33 -12.52 6.17 10.32
N ASP A 34 -12.09 5.49 11.39
CA ASP A 34 -11.40 6.16 12.49
C ASP A 34 -10.07 6.75 11.97
N PRO A 35 -9.77 8.04 12.24
CA PRO A 35 -8.56 8.70 11.77
C PRO A 35 -7.25 7.96 12.11
N ALA A 36 -7.15 7.33 13.28
CA ALA A 36 -5.96 6.60 13.68
C ALA A 36 -5.80 5.29 12.88
N ASN A 37 -6.90 4.59 12.59
CA ASN A 37 -6.87 3.39 11.74
C ASN A 37 -6.51 3.73 10.29
N LEU A 38 -7.10 4.81 9.73
CA LEU A 38 -6.75 5.31 8.40
C LEU A 38 -5.29 5.71 8.32
N LEU A 39 -4.80 6.45 9.33
CA LEU A 39 -3.40 6.85 9.42
C LEU A 39 -2.47 5.64 9.45
N TRP A 40 -2.78 4.62 10.26
CA TRP A 40 -1.92 3.45 10.36
C TRP A 40 -1.82 2.68 9.04
N VAL A 41 -2.94 2.46 8.34
CA VAL A 41 -2.92 1.83 7.01
C VAL A 41 -2.11 2.67 6.03
N HIS A 42 -2.33 3.99 6.01
CA HIS A 42 -1.56 4.91 5.16
C HIS A 42 -0.06 4.88 5.48
N ALA A 43 0.30 4.84 6.76
CA ALA A 43 1.67 4.81 7.23
C ALA A 43 2.42 3.58 6.70
N THR A 44 1.78 2.40 6.70
CA THR A 44 2.40 1.19 6.14
C THR A 44 2.66 1.28 4.63
N LEU A 45 1.81 2.01 3.89
CA LEU A 45 2.00 2.24 2.46
C LEU A 45 3.16 3.20 2.20
N LEU A 46 3.22 4.30 2.96
CA LEU A 46 4.27 5.30 2.90
C LEU A 46 5.65 4.72 3.24
N ASP A 47 5.76 4.02 4.38
CA ASP A 47 7.01 3.36 4.80
C ASP A 47 7.50 2.36 3.75
N THR A 48 6.59 1.49 3.26
CA THR A 48 6.92 0.52 2.22
C THR A 48 7.39 1.21 0.94
N ALA A 49 6.73 2.28 0.51
CA ALA A 49 7.07 2.99 -0.72
C ALA A 49 8.46 3.65 -0.63
N LEU A 50 8.74 4.37 0.46
CA LEU A 50 10.05 4.98 0.72
C LEU A 50 11.15 3.91 0.78
N GLY A 51 10.96 2.88 1.62
CA GLY A 51 11.92 1.81 1.79
C GLY A 51 12.20 1.06 0.50
N GLN A 52 11.18 0.72 -0.29
CA GLN A 52 11.38 0.05 -1.58
C GLN A 52 12.07 0.95 -2.60
N TYR A 53 11.74 2.25 -2.66
CA TYR A 53 12.39 3.17 -3.57
C TYR A 53 13.90 3.22 -3.32
N GLU A 54 14.32 3.39 -2.08
CA GLU A 54 15.74 3.49 -1.72
C GLU A 54 16.51 2.17 -1.95
N ARG A 55 15.83 1.04 -1.73
CA ARG A 55 16.37 -0.30 -1.93
C ARG A 55 16.49 -0.70 -3.40
N LEU A 56 15.59 -0.23 -4.27
CA LEU A 56 15.53 -0.67 -5.66
C LEU A 56 16.03 0.37 -6.66
N VAL A 57 15.86 1.65 -6.37
CA VAL A 57 16.08 2.75 -7.31
C VAL A 57 17.34 3.52 -6.94
N ALA A 58 17.26 4.37 -5.92
CA ALA A 58 18.35 5.23 -5.46
C ALA A 58 18.04 5.81 -4.07
N PRO A 59 19.05 6.17 -3.26
CA PRO A 59 18.85 6.93 -2.04
C PRO A 59 18.10 8.24 -2.31
N LEU A 60 17.19 8.63 -1.41
CA LEU A 60 16.50 9.91 -1.49
C LEU A 60 17.24 10.97 -0.65
N SER A 61 17.20 12.22 -1.11
CA SER A 61 17.64 13.34 -0.26
C SER A 61 16.60 13.61 0.83
N ALA A 62 17.00 14.26 1.92
CA ALA A 62 16.05 14.67 2.97
C ALA A 62 14.91 15.54 2.41
N ALA A 63 15.22 16.43 1.47
CA ALA A 63 14.23 17.28 0.81
C ALA A 63 13.25 16.47 -0.08
N ASP A 64 13.73 15.44 -0.77
CA ASP A 64 12.86 14.56 -1.56
C ASP A 64 11.95 13.70 -0.68
N ARG A 65 12.45 13.23 0.48
CA ARG A 65 11.65 12.50 1.47
C ARG A 65 10.53 13.38 2.02
N GLU A 66 10.85 14.62 2.40
CA GLU A 66 9.85 15.59 2.89
C GLU A 66 8.83 15.92 1.80
N THR A 67 9.27 16.16 0.56
CA THR A 67 8.36 16.43 -0.55
C THR A 67 7.41 15.26 -0.79
N TYR A 68 7.94 14.03 -0.78
CA TYR A 68 7.13 12.82 -0.95
C TYR A 68 6.15 12.62 0.22
N TYR A 69 6.57 12.94 1.45
CA TYR A 69 5.69 12.92 2.62
C TYR A 69 4.48 13.85 2.45
N GLU A 70 4.73 15.11 2.06
CA GLU A 70 3.66 16.08 1.83
C GLU A 70 2.72 15.65 0.69
N GLU A 71 3.26 15.09 -0.40
CA GLU A 71 2.43 14.52 -1.47
C GLU A 71 1.54 13.37 -0.98
N MET A 72 2.06 12.52 -0.08
CA MET A 72 1.31 11.39 0.49
C MET A 72 0.30 11.84 1.56
N ALA A 73 0.56 12.92 2.28
CA ALA A 73 -0.38 13.51 3.22
C ALA A 73 -1.70 13.91 2.55
N VAL A 74 -1.61 14.50 1.35
CA VAL A 74 -2.78 14.84 0.53
C VAL A 74 -3.57 13.59 0.12
N VAL A 75 -2.86 12.48 -0.16
CA VAL A 75 -3.51 11.19 -0.46
C VAL A 75 -4.25 10.65 0.77
N ALA A 76 -3.67 10.76 1.97
CA ALA A 76 -4.32 10.37 3.21
C ALA A 76 -5.62 11.18 3.47
N GLU A 77 -5.59 12.50 3.22
CA GLU A 77 -6.77 13.35 3.28
C GLU A 77 -7.84 12.92 2.27
N GLY A 78 -7.42 12.54 1.05
CA GLY A 78 -8.28 11.98 0.03
C GLY A 78 -9.04 10.73 0.48
N PHE A 79 -8.48 9.94 1.39
CA PHE A 79 -9.13 8.78 2.01
C PHE A 79 -9.90 9.10 3.31
N GLY A 80 -9.81 10.33 3.82
CA GLY A 80 -10.54 10.80 5.00
C GLY A 80 -9.71 10.93 6.28
N CYS A 81 -8.39 10.73 6.22
CA CYS A 81 -7.50 10.99 7.35
C CYS A 81 -7.17 12.49 7.39
N PRO A 82 -7.72 13.28 8.33
CA PRO A 82 -7.52 14.73 8.35
C PRO A 82 -6.05 15.06 8.64
N ARG A 83 -5.54 16.17 8.07
CA ARG A 83 -4.16 16.61 8.29
C ARG A 83 -3.79 16.77 9.77
N SER A 84 -4.75 17.17 10.62
CA SER A 84 -4.56 17.30 12.07
C SER A 84 -4.33 15.97 12.81
N ALA A 85 -4.66 14.83 12.20
CA ALA A 85 -4.37 13.51 12.74
C ALA A 85 -3.03 12.96 12.26
N GLN A 86 -2.42 13.57 11.24
CA GLN A 86 -1.17 13.11 10.64
C GLN A 86 0.03 13.80 11.32
N PRO A 87 1.20 13.14 11.38
CA PRO A 87 2.46 13.79 11.80
C PRO A 87 2.77 15.02 10.94
N ALA A 88 3.41 16.06 11.49
CA ALA A 88 3.63 17.30 10.76
C ALA A 88 4.80 17.22 9.78
N THR A 89 5.74 16.31 9.99
CA THR A 89 6.98 16.17 9.20
C THR A 89 7.33 14.71 8.97
N ILE A 90 8.22 14.42 8.02
CA ILE A 90 8.70 13.04 7.82
C ILE A 90 9.38 12.47 9.08
N THR A 91 10.09 13.31 9.84
CA THR A 91 10.77 12.90 11.08
C THR A 91 9.77 12.46 12.15
N GLU A 92 8.68 13.23 12.32
CA GLU A 92 7.61 12.85 13.25
C GLU A 92 6.87 11.60 12.78
N PHE A 93 6.72 11.44 11.46
CA PHE A 93 6.17 10.22 10.87
C PHE A 93 7.03 9.00 11.18
N GLU A 94 8.34 9.08 11.01
CA GLU A 94 9.27 7.98 11.32
C GLU A 94 9.17 7.58 12.80
N ALA A 95 9.15 8.57 13.70
CA ALA A 95 8.97 8.32 15.14
C ALA A 95 7.61 7.67 15.47
N TYR A 96 6.52 8.15 14.83
CA TYR A 96 5.20 7.55 14.95
C TYR A 96 5.19 6.09 14.46
N PHE A 97 5.77 5.82 13.29
CA PHE A 97 5.79 4.49 12.71
C PHE A 97 6.57 3.50 13.57
N ASP A 98 7.74 3.89 14.06
CA ASP A 98 8.55 3.08 14.97
C ASP A 98 7.80 2.76 16.27
N GLU A 99 7.06 3.72 16.82
CA GLU A 99 6.25 3.49 18.01
C GLU A 99 5.09 2.52 17.73
N GLN A 100 4.39 2.67 16.62
CA GLN A 100 3.34 1.72 16.23
C GLN A 100 3.92 0.31 16.01
N VAL A 101 5.05 0.18 15.33
CA VAL A 101 5.75 -1.10 15.14
C VAL A 101 6.18 -1.72 16.48
N ARG A 102 6.53 -0.92 17.48
CA ARG A 102 6.84 -1.36 18.85
C ARG A 102 5.60 -1.72 19.67
N ALA A 103 4.49 -1.03 19.49
CA ALA A 103 3.28 -1.23 20.27
C ALA A 103 2.41 -2.37 19.71
N ILE A 104 2.42 -2.57 18.38
CA ILE A 104 1.50 -3.49 17.71
C ILE A 104 1.69 -4.93 18.18
N GLY A 105 0.56 -5.61 18.39
CA GLY A 105 0.46 -7.02 18.71
C GLY A 105 -0.25 -7.77 17.59
N VAL A 106 0.40 -8.77 17.00
CA VAL A 106 -0.22 -9.63 15.99
C VAL A 106 -1.14 -10.64 16.67
N THR A 107 -2.41 -10.62 16.28
CA THR A 107 -3.43 -11.59 16.72
C THR A 107 -3.33 -12.89 15.93
N ASP A 108 -3.99 -13.96 16.40
CA ASP A 108 -4.04 -15.23 15.65
C ASP A 108 -4.69 -15.08 14.28
N VAL A 109 -5.73 -14.24 14.19
CA VAL A 109 -6.34 -13.86 12.91
C VAL A 109 -5.33 -13.14 12.02
N GLY A 110 -4.54 -12.22 12.58
CA GLY A 110 -3.45 -11.56 11.85
C GLY A 110 -2.41 -12.55 11.31
N ARG A 111 -2.03 -13.56 12.11
CA ARG A 111 -1.12 -14.63 11.65
C ARG A 111 -1.73 -15.46 10.52
N GLN A 112 -3.02 -15.79 10.61
CA GLN A 112 -3.72 -16.53 9.57
C GLN A 112 -3.76 -15.74 8.26
N LEU A 113 -4.20 -14.47 8.32
CA LEU A 113 -4.24 -13.60 7.14
C LEU A 113 -2.85 -13.42 6.52
N ALA A 114 -1.81 -13.25 7.33
CA ALA A 114 -0.44 -13.15 6.84
C ALA A 114 0.00 -14.43 6.11
N ARG A 115 -0.36 -15.62 6.62
CA ARG A 115 -0.09 -16.90 5.93
C ARG A 115 -0.83 -16.99 4.60
N ASP A 116 -2.09 -16.59 4.55
CA ASP A 116 -2.90 -16.62 3.34
C ASP A 116 -2.33 -15.68 2.26
N VAL A 117 -1.80 -14.52 2.67
CA VAL A 117 -1.14 -13.56 1.77
C VAL A 117 0.17 -14.12 1.20
N VAL A 118 1.01 -14.78 2.00
CA VAL A 118 2.32 -15.28 1.54
C VAL A 118 2.28 -16.70 0.97
N SER A 119 1.14 -17.38 1.07
CA SER A 119 0.92 -18.73 0.55
C SER A 119 -0.53 -18.86 0.07
N PRO A 120 -0.90 -18.12 -0.98
CA PRO A 120 -2.27 -18.09 -1.46
C PRO A 120 -2.68 -19.45 -2.03
N THR A 121 -3.93 -19.85 -1.77
CA THR A 121 -4.51 -21.03 -2.38
C THR A 121 -4.90 -20.71 -3.82
N LEU A 122 -4.23 -21.36 -4.78
CA LEU A 122 -4.50 -21.16 -6.21
C LEU A 122 -5.37 -22.28 -6.78
N PRO A 123 -6.31 -21.97 -7.70
CA PRO A 123 -7.13 -22.99 -8.34
C PRO A 123 -6.30 -23.93 -9.24
N LEU A 124 -6.82 -25.14 -9.46
CA LEU A 124 -6.45 -26.04 -10.58
C LEU A 124 -4.94 -26.32 -10.74
N GLY A 125 -4.22 -26.66 -9.66
CA GLY A 125 -2.84 -27.13 -9.77
C GLY A 125 -1.81 -26.06 -10.17
N LEU A 126 -2.21 -24.78 -10.25
CA LEU A 126 -1.34 -23.66 -10.63
C LEU A 126 -0.18 -23.42 -9.64
N HIS A 127 -0.22 -24.05 -8.46
CA HIS A 127 0.85 -23.97 -7.47
C HIS A 127 2.21 -24.44 -8.01
N VAL A 128 2.26 -25.48 -8.85
CA VAL A 128 3.54 -26.00 -9.40
C VAL A 128 4.18 -25.04 -10.39
N PRO A 129 3.50 -24.62 -11.48
CA PRO A 129 4.11 -23.70 -12.45
C PRO A 129 4.41 -22.33 -11.85
N LEU A 130 3.65 -21.88 -10.85
CA LEU A 130 3.84 -20.58 -10.20
C LEU A 130 4.73 -20.66 -8.96
N ALA A 131 5.23 -21.83 -8.56
CA ALA A 131 6.04 -22.00 -7.36
C ALA A 131 7.23 -21.02 -7.27
N PRO A 132 8.00 -20.75 -8.36
CA PRO A 132 9.09 -19.77 -8.30
C PRO A 132 8.58 -18.34 -8.05
N ALA A 133 7.46 -17.96 -8.67
CA ALA A 133 6.86 -16.63 -8.50
C ALA A 133 6.29 -16.45 -7.09
N LEU A 134 5.60 -17.47 -6.57
CA LEU A 134 5.07 -17.49 -5.20
C LEU A 134 6.21 -17.46 -4.16
N ALA A 135 7.29 -18.19 -4.40
CA ALA A 135 8.47 -18.16 -3.53
C ALA A 135 9.13 -16.77 -3.51
N LEU A 136 9.21 -16.10 -4.68
CA LEU A 136 9.73 -14.73 -4.76
C LEU A 136 8.79 -13.73 -4.09
N GLN A 137 7.48 -13.83 -4.32
CA GLN A 137 6.47 -13.00 -3.67
C GLN A 137 6.54 -13.13 -2.15
N ARG A 138 6.65 -14.36 -1.63
CA ARG A 138 6.85 -14.62 -0.20
C ARG A 138 8.16 -14.04 0.32
N LEU A 139 9.26 -14.18 -0.43
CA LEU A 139 10.56 -13.62 -0.04
C LEU A 139 10.48 -12.10 0.12
N LEU A 140 9.84 -11.41 -0.84
CA LEU A 140 9.64 -9.96 -0.81
C LEU A 140 8.69 -9.58 0.33
N ALA A 141 7.49 -10.15 0.37
CA ALA A 141 6.46 -9.79 1.34
C ALA A 141 6.92 -9.98 2.79
N VAL A 142 7.68 -11.05 3.10
CA VAL A 142 8.20 -11.30 4.45
C VAL A 142 9.48 -10.51 4.72
N GLY A 143 10.34 -10.39 3.72
CA GLY A 143 11.66 -9.77 3.84
C GLY A 143 11.63 -8.26 4.04
N THR A 144 10.56 -7.61 3.61
CA THR A 144 10.37 -6.16 3.76
C THR A 144 9.65 -5.77 5.05
N LEU A 145 9.19 -6.73 5.85
CA LEU A 145 8.59 -6.44 7.16
C LEU A 145 9.67 -6.01 8.17
N PRO A 146 9.34 -5.10 9.11
CA PRO A 146 10.16 -4.88 10.30
C PRO A 146 10.42 -6.20 11.05
N PRO A 147 11.64 -6.44 11.58
CA PRO A 147 11.99 -7.72 12.22
C PRO A 147 11.01 -8.17 13.30
N ARG A 148 10.61 -7.26 14.20
CA ARG A 148 9.64 -7.54 15.27
C ARG A 148 8.29 -8.01 14.73
N VAL A 149 7.78 -7.37 13.68
CA VAL A 149 6.50 -7.72 13.06
C VAL A 149 6.59 -9.09 12.38
N ARG A 150 7.71 -9.36 11.69
CA ARG A 150 8.00 -10.65 11.07
C ARG A 150 8.00 -11.80 12.08
N GLU A 151 8.65 -11.59 13.23
CA GLU A 151 8.69 -12.55 14.33
C GLU A 151 7.28 -12.79 14.91
N GLN A 152 6.50 -11.74 15.14
CA GLN A 152 5.15 -11.86 15.68
C GLN A 152 4.18 -12.60 14.74
N PHE A 153 4.35 -12.44 13.42
CA PHE A 153 3.63 -13.23 12.42
C PHE A 153 4.06 -14.70 12.41
N GLY A 154 5.17 -15.06 13.06
CA GLY A 154 5.72 -16.41 13.11
C GLY A 154 6.52 -16.79 11.86
N PHE A 155 7.05 -15.80 11.13
CA PHE A 155 7.88 -16.07 9.95
C PHE A 155 9.35 -16.19 10.34
N GLU A 156 9.89 -17.41 10.21
CA GLU A 156 11.32 -17.62 10.35
C GLU A 156 12.11 -16.89 9.26
N TRP A 157 13.15 -16.16 9.67
CA TRP A 157 14.03 -15.46 8.75
C TRP A 157 15.48 -15.85 8.99
N SER A 158 16.09 -16.49 8.00
CA SER A 158 17.49 -16.92 8.05
C SER A 158 18.39 -16.01 7.22
N ASP A 159 19.68 -16.00 7.53
CA ASP A 159 20.69 -15.29 6.74
C ASP A 159 20.69 -15.69 5.27
N THR A 160 20.31 -16.94 4.98
CA THR A 160 20.18 -17.41 3.59
C THR A 160 19.00 -16.75 2.88
N ARG A 161 17.88 -16.50 3.55
CA ARG A 161 16.76 -15.71 2.99
C ARG A 161 17.17 -14.24 2.83
N GLN A 162 17.86 -13.67 3.81
CA GLN A 162 18.38 -12.30 3.71
C GLN A 162 19.30 -12.13 2.49
N ARG A 163 20.31 -12.99 2.34
CA ARG A 163 21.22 -12.95 1.17
C ARG A 163 20.51 -13.15 -0.16
N ARG A 164 19.42 -13.93 -0.20
CA ARG A 164 18.61 -14.09 -1.43
C ARG A 164 17.89 -12.79 -1.77
N LEU A 165 17.31 -12.12 -0.77
CA LEU A 165 16.66 -10.83 -0.93
C LEU A 165 17.65 -9.77 -1.41
N ASP A 166 18.80 -9.63 -0.74
CA ASP A 166 19.83 -8.65 -1.08
C ASP A 166 20.34 -8.83 -2.52
N ARG A 167 20.55 -10.09 -2.94
CA ARG A 167 20.96 -10.40 -4.33
C ARG A 167 19.87 -10.08 -5.35
N PHE A 168 18.62 -10.39 -5.03
CA PHE A 168 17.50 -10.05 -5.91
C PHE A 168 17.44 -8.54 -6.12
N GLU A 169 17.57 -7.76 -5.06
CA GLU A 169 17.50 -6.30 -5.09
C GLU A 169 18.69 -5.67 -5.79
N ALA A 170 19.90 -6.20 -5.55
CA ALA A 170 21.07 -5.80 -6.31
C ALA A 170 20.89 -6.05 -7.82
N GLY A 171 20.28 -7.18 -8.18
CA GLY A 171 19.90 -7.52 -9.55
C GLY A 171 18.90 -6.53 -10.13
N VAL A 172 17.79 -6.27 -9.42
CA VAL A 172 16.77 -5.30 -9.83
C VAL A 172 17.36 -3.90 -10.00
N ARG A 173 18.16 -3.43 -9.03
CA ARG A 173 18.82 -2.12 -9.07
C ARG A 173 19.74 -2.01 -10.28
N ARG A 174 20.52 -3.05 -10.58
CA ARG A 174 21.40 -3.09 -11.75
C ARG A 174 20.59 -3.03 -13.05
N THR A 175 19.51 -3.78 -13.14
CA THR A 175 18.59 -3.76 -14.28
C THR A 175 17.96 -2.38 -14.45
N LEU A 176 17.44 -1.77 -13.38
CA LEU A 176 16.82 -0.45 -13.43
C LEU A 176 17.79 0.66 -13.85
N ARG A 177 19.07 0.55 -13.50
CA ARG A 177 20.12 1.47 -13.97
C ARG A 177 20.45 1.29 -15.45
N ALA A 178 20.39 0.05 -15.96
CA ALA A 178 20.69 -0.26 -17.35
C ALA A 178 19.53 0.05 -18.30
N VAL A 179 18.28 -0.04 -17.83
CA VAL A 179 17.08 0.18 -18.66
C VAL A 179 16.78 1.68 -18.80
N PRO A 180 16.69 2.22 -20.02
CA PRO A 180 16.32 3.62 -20.25
C PRO A 180 14.97 3.99 -19.62
N ARG A 181 14.84 5.24 -19.16
CA ARG A 181 13.63 5.74 -18.48
C ARG A 181 12.32 5.48 -19.26
N PRO A 182 12.25 5.65 -20.60
CA PRO A 182 11.02 5.37 -21.34
C PRO A 182 10.56 3.91 -21.21
N ALA A 183 11.49 2.95 -21.28
CA ALA A 183 11.19 1.53 -21.13
C ALA A 183 10.79 1.17 -19.68
N ARG A 184 11.34 1.87 -18.67
CA ARG A 184 10.94 1.69 -17.27
C ARG A 184 9.52 2.16 -16.97
N ILE A 185 9.09 3.25 -17.61
CA ILE A 185 7.79 3.89 -17.32
C ILE A 185 6.68 3.40 -18.26
N ALA A 186 7.02 2.91 -19.46
CA ALA A 186 6.02 2.45 -20.44
C ALA A 186 5.01 1.44 -19.87
N PRO A 187 5.40 0.41 -19.08
CA PRO A 187 4.43 -0.50 -18.46
C PRO A 187 3.45 0.20 -17.52
N ILE A 188 3.95 1.14 -16.69
CA ILE A 188 3.12 1.95 -15.78
C ILE A 188 2.16 2.84 -16.56
N ASN A 189 2.58 3.41 -17.70
CA ASN A 189 1.70 4.24 -18.52
C ASN A 189 0.57 3.43 -19.17
N VAL A 190 0.85 2.21 -19.63
CA VAL A 190 -0.15 1.34 -20.25
C VAL A 190 -1.11 0.80 -19.19
N TYR A 191 -0.58 0.22 -18.11
CA TYR A 191 -1.39 -0.34 -17.03
C TYR A 191 -2.12 0.74 -16.23
N GLY A 192 -1.49 1.90 -16.03
CA GLY A 192 -2.09 3.06 -15.35
C GLY A 192 -3.32 3.58 -16.07
N LYS A 193 -3.32 3.65 -17.41
CA LYS A 193 -4.53 4.01 -18.19
C LYS A 193 -5.67 3.02 -17.96
N LEU A 194 -5.37 1.72 -17.92
CA LEU A 194 -6.37 0.69 -17.62
C LEU A 194 -6.92 0.84 -16.20
N LEU A 195 -6.06 1.03 -15.20
CA LEU A 195 -6.47 1.24 -13.82
C LEU A 195 -7.33 2.49 -13.66
N LEU A 196 -6.95 3.61 -14.27
CA LEU A 196 -7.72 4.85 -14.26
C LEU A 196 -9.07 4.66 -14.96
N HIS A 197 -9.12 3.93 -16.06
CA HIS A 197 -10.37 3.59 -16.73
C HIS A 197 -11.28 2.74 -15.84
N GLN A 198 -10.74 1.71 -15.17
CA GLN A 198 -11.48 0.87 -14.24
C GLN A 198 -11.97 1.65 -13.02
N ALA A 199 -11.12 2.50 -12.45
CA ALA A 199 -11.49 3.38 -11.35
C ALA A 199 -12.64 4.31 -11.77
N ALA A 200 -12.53 4.96 -12.92
CA ALA A 200 -13.58 5.85 -13.43
C ALA A 200 -14.89 5.10 -13.70
N LYS A 201 -14.82 3.86 -14.22
CA LYS A 201 -15.99 2.99 -14.38
C LYS A 201 -16.65 2.70 -13.03
N HIS A 202 -15.88 2.33 -12.01
CA HIS A 202 -16.42 2.02 -10.69
C HIS A 202 -16.99 3.26 -9.98
N VAL A 203 -16.35 4.43 -10.11
CA VAL A 203 -16.89 5.68 -9.55
C VAL A 203 -18.21 6.03 -10.20
N ARG A 204 -18.31 6.01 -11.55
CA ARG A 204 -19.60 6.25 -12.24
C ARG A 204 -20.70 5.30 -11.79
N GLN A 205 -20.42 4.00 -11.72
CA GLN A 205 -21.40 3.00 -11.26
C GLN A 205 -21.83 3.22 -9.80
N PHE A 206 -20.93 3.73 -8.96
CA PHE A 206 -21.25 4.09 -7.58
C PHE A 206 -22.14 5.33 -7.54
N ASP A 207 -21.77 6.38 -8.27
CA ASP A 207 -22.52 7.63 -8.34
C ASP A 207 -23.92 7.42 -8.90
N GLU A 208 -24.09 6.66 -9.99
CA GLU A 208 -25.40 6.32 -10.57
C GLU A 208 -26.34 5.64 -9.55
N LYS A 209 -25.83 4.66 -8.79
CA LYS A 209 -26.60 3.94 -7.78
C LYS A 209 -27.03 4.81 -6.61
N HIS A 210 -26.23 5.81 -6.23
CA HIS A 210 -26.47 6.63 -5.03
C HIS A 210 -27.09 8.00 -5.35
N GLN A 211 -27.00 8.49 -6.59
CA GLN A 211 -27.76 9.66 -7.07
C GLN A 211 -29.24 9.31 -7.30
N GLY A 212 -29.55 8.11 -7.79
CA GLY A 212 -30.94 7.63 -7.91
C GLY A 212 -31.67 7.54 -6.57
N ASN A 213 -30.95 7.29 -5.48
CA ASN A 213 -31.51 7.19 -4.13
C ASN A 213 -31.81 8.56 -3.48
N ARG A 214 -31.27 9.67 -4.01
CA ARG A 214 -31.59 11.03 -3.53
C ARG A 214 -32.89 11.60 -4.12
N ILE A 215 -33.33 11.10 -5.28
CA ILE A 215 -34.56 11.55 -5.95
C ILE A 215 -35.79 10.77 -5.45
N GLY A 216 -35.61 9.57 -4.89
CA GLY A 216 -36.68 8.71 -4.38
C GLY A 216 -37.16 8.99 -2.94
N VAL A 217 -36.49 9.87 -2.20
CA VAL A 217 -36.86 10.23 -0.80
C VAL A 217 -37.54 11.62 -0.75
N ALA A 218 -37.84 12.22 -1.91
CA ALA A 218 -38.49 13.51 -2.04
C ALA A 218 -39.90 13.42 -2.66
N ASN A 219 -40.60 12.28 -2.49
CA ASN A 219 -42.00 12.10 -2.86
C ASN A 219 -42.81 11.51 -1.70
#